data_AF-A0A1H5H0X2-F1
#
_entry.id   AF-A0A1H5H0X2-F1
#
_cell.length_a   1.000
_cell.length_b   1.000
_cell.length_c   1.000
_cell.angle_alpha   90.00
_cell.angle_beta   90.00
_cell.angle_gamma   90.00
#
_symmetry.space_group_name_H-M   'P 1'
#
loop_
_entity.id
_entity.type
_entity.pdbx_description
1 polymer ?
#
loop_
_entity_poly.entity_id
_entity_poly.type
_entity_poly.pdbx_seq_one_letter_code
_entity_poly.pdbx_strand_id
1 'polypeptide(L)'
;MSELSNGGPIIIDETRKFKFSIVGIRIEGTANIKVYDNNGGCAGFHTDVFVKTNRGSGGKRVVLKGNETNTYPIMGPLSLEVTISKWQCTSTKLNFHIKGIVKGPFGIRETIINTDLSGDRFNHDLLNKELELLLHESEVASKA
;
A
#
# COMPACT_ATOMS: atom_id res chain seq x y z
N MET A 1 -12.75 17.37 21.13
CA MET A 1 -12.08 16.07 20.93
C MET A 1 -11.98 15.87 19.43
N SER A 2 -10.78 16.07 18.91
CA SER A 2 -10.41 15.90 17.50
C SER A 2 -10.53 14.44 17.09
N GLU A 3 -11.03 14.23 15.88
CA GLU A 3 -11.33 12.94 15.25
C GLU A 3 -10.29 11.86 15.58
N LEU A 4 -10.74 10.76 16.19
CA LEU A 4 -9.99 9.50 16.16
C LEU A 4 -10.02 9.01 14.71
N SER A 5 -8.98 9.33 13.96
CA SER A 5 -8.71 8.74 12.65
C SER A 5 -8.65 7.23 12.82
N ASN A 6 -9.70 6.53 12.39
CA ASN A 6 -9.81 5.07 12.35
C ASN A 6 -8.74 4.42 11.43
N GLY A 7 -7.46 4.51 11.78
CA GLY A 7 -6.38 3.84 11.06
C GLY A 7 -5.48 3.14 12.05
N GLY A 8 -5.38 1.81 11.95
CA GLY A 8 -4.35 1.06 12.66
C GLY A 8 -2.95 1.57 12.33
N PRO A 9 -1.89 1.02 12.95
CA PRO A 9 -0.53 1.48 12.72
C PRO A 9 -0.19 1.45 11.23
N ILE A 10 0.25 2.60 10.72
CA ILE A 10 0.77 2.74 9.36
C ILE A 10 2.20 2.21 9.37
N ILE A 11 2.48 1.21 8.55
CA ILE A 11 3.80 0.56 8.52
C ILE A 11 4.63 1.04 7.33
N ILE A 12 3.98 1.56 6.28
CA ILE A 12 4.64 2.19 5.12
C ILE A 12 3.79 3.38 4.69
N ASP A 13 4.39 4.57 4.60
CA ASP A 13 3.79 5.78 4.02
C ASP A 13 4.79 6.41 3.04
N GLU A 14 4.60 6.13 1.75
CA GLU A 14 5.49 6.57 0.69
C GLU A 14 4.70 7.32 -0.38
N THR A 15 5.16 8.53 -0.74
CA THR A 15 4.53 9.35 -1.78
C THR A 15 5.50 9.60 -2.92
N ARG A 16 5.16 9.15 -4.13
CA ARG A 16 5.98 9.34 -5.34
C ARG A 16 5.27 10.22 -6.35
N LYS A 17 5.86 11.37 -6.65
CA LYS A 17 5.43 12.24 -7.75
C LYS A 17 6.12 11.84 -9.03
N PHE A 18 5.40 11.86 -10.15
CA PHE A 18 5.96 11.56 -11.46
C PHE A 18 5.40 12.49 -12.51
N LYS A 19 6.21 12.78 -13.53
CA LYS A 19 5.85 13.62 -14.67
C LYS A 19 6.55 13.10 -15.92
N PHE A 20 5.79 12.89 -16.98
CA PHE A 20 6.32 12.49 -18.28
C PHE A 20 5.34 12.87 -19.40
N SER A 21 5.73 12.63 -20.66
CA SER A 21 4.91 12.94 -21.83
C SER A 21 4.86 11.75 -22.78
N ILE A 22 3.65 11.36 -23.20
CA ILE A 22 3.41 10.30 -24.19
C ILE A 22 2.68 10.92 -25.37
N VAL A 23 3.33 11.01 -26.55
CA VAL A 23 2.70 11.48 -27.82
C VAL A 23 1.90 12.78 -27.62
N GLY A 24 2.53 13.79 -27.00
CA GLY A 24 1.89 15.10 -26.73
C GLY A 24 0.89 15.13 -25.56
N ILE A 25 0.62 14.00 -24.89
CA ILE A 25 -0.16 13.93 -23.65
C ILE A 25 0.80 14.11 -22.47
N ARG A 26 0.63 15.19 -21.70
CA ARG A 26 1.40 15.44 -20.48
C ARG A 26 0.72 14.73 -19.31
N ILE A 27 1.46 13.84 -18.66
CA ILE A 27 0.99 13.03 -17.55
C ILE A 27 1.75 13.45 -16.31
N GLU A 28 1.04 13.81 -15.25
CA GLU A 28 1.57 14.25 -13.96
C GLU A 28 0.77 13.58 -12.85
N GLY A 29 1.37 12.73 -12.05
CA GLY A 29 0.63 11.97 -11.06
C GLY A 29 1.35 11.86 -9.73
N THR A 30 0.65 11.25 -8.78
CA THR A 30 1.17 10.95 -7.46
C THR A 30 0.73 9.54 -7.07
N ALA A 31 1.68 8.64 -6.87
CA ALA A 31 1.43 7.35 -6.27
C ALA A 31 1.59 7.49 -4.75
N ASN A 32 0.48 7.37 -4.02
CA ASN A 32 0.50 7.31 -2.56
C ASN A 32 0.43 5.85 -2.16
N ILE A 33 1.47 5.37 -1.48
CA ILE A 33 1.57 4.01 -0.96
C ILE A 33 1.42 4.07 0.54
N LYS A 34 0.19 3.81 1.00
CA LYS A 34 -0.14 3.76 2.43
C LYS A 34 -0.55 2.34 2.77
N VAL A 35 0.22 1.71 3.66
CA VAL A 35 -0.03 0.35 4.11
C VAL A 35 -0.33 0.37 5.61
N TYR A 36 -1.47 -0.18 5.98
CA TYR A 36 -1.97 -0.24 7.36
C TYR A 36 -1.97 -1.70 7.83
N ASP A 37 -1.56 -1.92 9.06
CA ASP A 37 -1.63 -3.24 9.70
C ASP A 37 -2.98 -3.44 10.38
N ASN A 38 -4.03 -3.56 9.56
CA ASN A 38 -5.41 -3.47 10.07
C ASN A 38 -5.96 -4.75 10.69
N ASN A 39 -5.25 -5.90 10.67
CA ASN A 39 -5.75 -7.17 11.24
C ASN A 39 -4.67 -8.28 11.34
N GLY A 40 -3.38 -7.96 11.38
CA GLY A 40 -2.32 -8.99 11.43
C GLY A 40 -2.19 -9.86 10.17
N GLY A 41 -3.05 -9.69 9.16
CA GLY A 41 -3.07 -10.50 7.94
C GLY A 41 -2.12 -10.02 6.83
N CYS A 42 -1.59 -10.98 6.06
CA CYS A 42 -0.79 -10.76 4.85
C CYS A 42 -1.60 -10.93 3.54
N ALA A 43 -2.93 -10.89 3.62
CA ALA A 43 -3.84 -11.19 2.51
C ALA A 43 -3.82 -10.13 1.39
N GLY A 44 -3.35 -8.92 1.71
CA GLY A 44 -3.15 -7.83 0.76
C GLY A 44 -3.43 -6.47 1.39
N PHE A 45 -2.72 -5.45 0.92
CA PHE A 45 -2.87 -4.08 1.40
C PHE A 45 -3.45 -3.20 0.30
N HIS A 46 -4.48 -2.42 0.64
CA HIS A 46 -5.07 -1.48 -0.29
C HIS A 46 -4.25 -0.20 -0.34
N THR A 47 -3.95 0.27 -1.54
CA THR A 47 -3.26 1.55 -1.75
C THR A 47 -3.95 2.35 -2.84
N ASP A 48 -3.99 3.67 -2.69
CA ASP A 48 -4.66 4.56 -3.65
C ASP A 48 -3.62 5.27 -4.54
N VAL A 49 -3.64 4.97 -5.84
CA VAL A 49 -2.79 5.64 -6.84
C VAL A 49 -3.61 6.71 -7.54
N PHE A 50 -3.10 7.95 -7.59
CA PHE A 50 -3.79 9.06 -8.24
C PHE A 50 -2.99 9.57 -9.45
N VAL A 51 -3.66 9.71 -10.58
CA VAL A 51 -3.04 10.17 -11.82
C VAL A 51 -3.79 11.38 -12.34
N LYS A 52 -3.06 12.45 -12.60
CA LYS A 52 -3.58 13.62 -13.31
C LYS A 52 -2.90 13.72 -14.67
N THR A 53 -3.62 14.23 -15.64
CA THR A 53 -3.11 14.48 -16.98
C THR A 53 -3.63 15.82 -17.45
N ASN A 54 -3.05 16.37 -18.51
CA ASN A 54 -3.61 17.53 -19.19
C ASN A 54 -4.98 17.26 -19.86
N ARG A 55 -5.48 16.02 -19.81
CA ARG A 55 -6.77 15.59 -20.40
C ARG A 55 -7.78 15.07 -19.37
N GLY A 56 -7.45 15.10 -18.07
CA GLY A 56 -8.33 14.64 -17.00
C GLY A 56 -7.58 14.12 -15.77
N SER A 57 -8.30 13.81 -14.70
CA SER A 57 -7.77 13.19 -13.47
C SER A 57 -8.52 11.91 -13.13
N GLY A 58 -7.83 10.91 -12.59
CA GLY A 58 -8.41 9.64 -12.20
C GLY A 58 -7.60 8.99 -11.09
N GLY A 59 -8.29 8.38 -10.14
CA GLY A 59 -7.68 7.61 -9.06
C GLY A 59 -8.03 6.14 -9.22
N LYS A 60 -7.14 5.26 -8.76
CA LYS A 60 -7.39 3.83 -8.69
C LYS A 60 -6.86 3.25 -7.39
N ARG A 61 -7.72 2.49 -6.71
CA ARG A 61 -7.30 1.62 -5.62
C ARG A 61 -6.64 0.37 -6.19
N VAL A 62 -5.40 0.14 -5.80
CA VAL A 62 -4.57 -1.01 -6.12
C VAL A 62 -4.50 -1.91 -4.88
N VAL A 63 -4.41 -3.22 -5.09
CA VAL A 63 -4.18 -4.19 -4.02
C VAL A 63 -2.76 -4.71 -4.14
N LEU A 64 -1.94 -4.46 -3.11
CA LEU A 64 -0.59 -4.96 -2.98
C LEU A 64 -0.65 -6.33 -2.30
N LYS A 65 -0.39 -7.41 -3.05
CA LYS A 65 -0.39 -8.76 -2.49
C LYS A 65 0.57 -9.68 -3.24
N GLY A 66 1.28 -10.51 -2.47
CA GLY A 66 2.11 -11.59 -2.99
C GLY A 66 3.09 -11.14 -4.07
N ASN A 67 3.50 -12.08 -4.93
CA ASN A 67 4.34 -11.82 -6.08
C ASN A 67 3.48 -11.78 -7.36
N GLU A 68 2.66 -10.75 -7.49
CA GLU A 68 1.66 -10.63 -8.57
C GLU A 68 1.90 -9.43 -9.49
N THR A 69 1.39 -9.52 -10.71
CA THR A 69 1.29 -8.37 -11.62
C THR A 69 -0.18 -8.14 -11.97
N ASN A 70 -0.66 -6.93 -11.69
CA ASN A 70 -2.03 -6.52 -11.96
C ASN A 70 -2.04 -5.28 -12.85
N THR A 71 -2.94 -5.23 -13.82
CA THR A 71 -3.12 -4.05 -14.68
C THR A 71 -4.48 -3.41 -14.40
N TYR A 72 -4.48 -2.11 -14.17
CA TYR A 72 -5.67 -1.34 -13.85
C TYR A 72 -5.91 -0.25 -14.90
N PRO A 73 -7.14 -0.08 -15.41
CA PRO A 73 -7.46 1.08 -16.22
C PRO A 73 -7.41 2.35 -15.36
N ILE A 74 -6.82 3.43 -15.90
CA ILE A 74 -6.78 4.74 -15.26
C ILE A 74 -7.77 5.68 -15.95
N MET A 75 -7.49 6.08 -17.19
CA MET A 75 -8.33 6.98 -17.98
C MET A 75 -8.03 6.84 -19.48
N GLY A 76 -9.06 6.90 -20.31
CA GLY A 76 -8.91 6.74 -21.76
C GLY A 76 -8.08 5.48 -22.10
N PRO A 77 -7.06 5.59 -22.97
CA PRO A 77 -6.20 4.45 -23.31
C PRO A 77 -5.10 4.16 -22.27
N LEU A 78 -5.05 4.91 -21.16
CA LEU A 78 -4.01 4.75 -20.15
C LEU A 78 -4.38 3.64 -19.15
N SER A 79 -3.44 2.74 -18.89
CA SER A 79 -3.52 1.74 -17.82
C SER A 79 -2.27 1.75 -16.96
N LEU A 80 -2.42 1.34 -15.71
CA LEU A 80 -1.34 1.18 -14.74
C LEU A 80 -1.09 -0.31 -14.54
N GLU A 81 0.08 -0.80 -14.94
CA GLU A 81 0.57 -2.10 -14.54
C GLU A 81 1.37 -1.96 -13.24
N VAL A 82 1.00 -2.72 -12.22
CA VAL A 82 1.71 -2.81 -10.95
C VAL A 82 2.19 -4.23 -10.76
N THR A 83 3.49 -4.40 -10.62
CA THR A 83 4.16 -5.65 -10.27
C THR A 83 4.68 -5.56 -8.85
N ILE A 84 4.30 -6.53 -8.03
CA ILE A 84 4.85 -6.78 -6.71
C ILE A 84 5.73 -8.02 -6.80
N SER A 85 6.93 -7.94 -6.22
CA SER A 85 7.85 -9.08 -6.16
C SER A 85 8.63 -9.04 -4.85
N LYS A 86 9.40 -10.11 -4.56
CA LYS A 86 10.13 -10.27 -3.29
C LYS A 86 9.25 -10.07 -2.05
N TRP A 87 7.97 -10.48 -2.13
CA TRP A 87 7.04 -10.33 -1.02
C TRP A 87 7.46 -11.18 0.18
N GLN A 88 7.75 -10.54 1.31
CA GLN A 88 7.89 -11.21 2.59
C GLN A 88 7.04 -10.47 3.61
N CYS A 89 6.09 -11.19 4.19
CA CYS A 89 5.19 -10.68 5.20
C CYS A 89 5.20 -11.66 6.38
N THR A 90 5.81 -11.23 7.48
CA THR A 90 5.92 -11.97 8.74
C THR A 90 5.09 -11.28 9.81
N SER A 91 5.06 -11.79 11.05
CA SER A 91 4.37 -11.15 12.17
C SER A 91 4.96 -9.79 12.59
N THR A 92 6.21 -9.51 12.22
CA THR A 92 6.94 -8.31 12.67
C THR A 92 7.43 -7.42 11.53
N LYS A 93 7.37 -7.89 10.28
CA LYS A 93 7.91 -7.14 9.14
C LYS A 93 7.13 -7.38 7.86
N LEU A 94 7.00 -6.34 7.07
CA LEU A 94 6.59 -6.40 5.67
C LEU A 94 7.73 -5.86 4.82
N ASN A 95 8.10 -6.60 3.78
CA ASN A 95 8.94 -6.08 2.70
C ASN A 95 8.43 -6.57 1.34
N PHE A 96 8.64 -5.74 0.32
CA PHE A 96 8.36 -6.09 -1.06
C PHE A 96 9.04 -5.10 -2.00
N HIS A 97 9.26 -5.54 -3.22
CA HIS A 97 9.61 -4.70 -4.35
C HIS A 97 8.35 -4.32 -5.12
N ILE A 98 8.18 -3.03 -5.40
CA ILE A 98 7.08 -2.52 -6.24
C ILE A 98 7.63 -1.86 -7.51
N LYS A 99 7.08 -2.29 -8.65
CA LYS A 99 7.28 -1.65 -9.94
C LYS A 99 5.93 -1.24 -10.52
N GLY A 100 5.75 0.04 -10.77
CA GLY A 100 4.56 0.60 -11.41
C GLY A 100 4.91 1.19 -12.76
N ILE A 101 4.19 0.79 -13.79
CA ILE A 101 4.37 1.23 -15.18
C ILE A 101 3.05 1.78 -15.70
N VAL A 102 3.05 3.03 -16.17
CA VAL A 102 1.92 3.55 -16.95
C VAL A 102 2.09 3.13 -18.40
N LYS A 103 1.09 2.44 -18.94
CA LYS A 103 0.98 2.03 -20.33
C LYS A 103 0.04 2.97 -21.06
N GLY A 104 0.51 3.49 -22.20
CA GLY A 104 -0.28 4.31 -23.11
C GLY A 104 -0.63 3.60 -24.41
N PRO A 105 -1.30 4.32 -25.33
CA PRO A 105 -1.57 3.81 -26.67
C PRO A 105 -0.27 3.55 -27.43
N PHE A 106 -0.33 2.71 -28.47
CA PHE A 106 0.80 2.36 -29.33
C PHE A 106 1.98 1.69 -28.61
N GLY A 107 1.71 1.02 -27.46
CA GLY A 107 2.71 0.24 -26.75
C GLY A 107 3.72 1.06 -25.93
N ILE A 108 3.48 2.36 -25.73
CA ILE A 108 4.36 3.22 -24.93
C ILE A 108 4.21 2.87 -23.46
N ARG A 109 5.34 2.80 -22.74
CA ARG A 109 5.41 2.38 -21.34
C ARG A 109 6.38 3.27 -20.60
N GLU A 110 5.96 3.79 -19.46
CA GLU A 110 6.80 4.61 -18.58
C GLU A 110 6.78 4.09 -17.16
N THR A 111 7.96 3.92 -16.57
CA THR A 111 8.09 3.45 -15.18
C THR A 111 7.94 4.63 -14.25
N ILE A 112 6.94 4.58 -13.36
CA ILE A 112 6.62 5.66 -12.42
C ILE A 112 7.09 5.38 -10.99
N ILE A 113 7.30 4.10 -10.68
CA ILE A 113 7.90 3.66 -9.42
C ILE A 113 8.63 2.34 -9.67
N ASN A 114 9.79 2.18 -9.04
CA ASN A 114 10.59 0.97 -9.06
C ASN A 114 11.48 0.98 -7.82
N THR A 115 10.98 0.43 -6.71
CA THR A 115 11.68 0.52 -5.42
C THR A 115 11.33 -0.66 -4.53
N ASP A 116 12.28 -1.02 -3.67
CA ASP A 116 12.02 -1.87 -2.51
C ASP A 116 11.39 -0.99 -1.40
N LEU A 117 10.38 -1.52 -0.72
CA LEU A 117 9.71 -0.92 0.44
C LEU A 117 9.72 -1.91 1.59
N SER A 118 9.88 -1.40 2.80
CA SER A 118 9.79 -2.20 4.02
C SER A 118 9.20 -1.38 5.17
N GLY A 119 8.45 -2.05 6.03
CA GLY A 119 7.86 -1.49 7.23
C GLY A 119 7.83 -2.50 8.37
N ASP A 120 7.95 -2.02 9.59
CA ASP A 120 7.81 -2.85 10.78
C ASP A 120 6.32 -3.03 11.10
N ARG A 121 5.94 -4.26 11.42
CA ARG A 121 4.55 -4.63 11.73
C ARG A 121 4.33 -4.65 13.23
N PHE A 122 3.10 -4.32 13.62
CA PHE A 122 2.73 -4.41 15.01
C PHE A 122 2.56 -5.88 15.39
N ASN A 123 3.27 -6.34 16.41
CA ASN A 123 3.20 -7.73 16.84
C ASN A 123 1.93 -7.97 17.65
N HIS A 124 0.83 -8.22 16.95
CA HIS A 124 -0.46 -8.51 17.55
C HIS A 124 -0.43 -9.76 18.45
N ASP A 125 0.40 -10.76 18.13
CA ASP A 125 0.51 -11.97 18.95
C ASP A 125 1.15 -11.68 20.32
N LEU A 126 2.17 -10.82 20.35
CA LEU A 126 2.78 -10.38 21.59
C LEU A 126 1.81 -9.53 22.40
N LEU A 127 1.14 -8.56 21.77
CA LEU A 127 0.13 -7.74 22.45
C LEU A 127 -0.98 -8.60 23.04
N ASN A 128 -1.52 -9.56 22.28
CA ASN A 128 -2.60 -10.42 22.75
C ASN A 128 -2.15 -11.27 23.95
N LYS A 129 -0.93 -11.81 23.93
CA LYS A 129 -0.37 -12.55 25.07
C LYS A 129 -0.20 -11.66 26.31
N GLU A 130 0.31 -10.44 26.14
CA GLU A 130 0.43 -9.48 27.24
C GLU A 130 -0.94 -9.11 27.82
N LEU A 131 -1.94 -8.93 26.95
CA LEU A 131 -3.31 -8.64 27.36
C LEU A 131 -3.93 -9.81 28.15
N GLU A 132 -3.74 -11.04 27.68
CA GLU A 132 -4.18 -12.27 28.37
C GLU A 132 -3.53 -12.41 29.76
N LEU A 133 -2.22 -12.13 29.86
CA LEU A 133 -1.49 -12.13 31.13
C LEU A 133 -2.03 -11.07 32.11
N LEU A 134 -2.23 -9.83 31.66
CA LEU A 134 -2.78 -8.76 32.49
C LEU A 134 -4.20 -9.05 32.96
N LEU A 135 -5.04 -9.63 32.10
CA LEU A 135 -6.39 -10.06 32.48
C LEU A 135 -6.33 -11.17 33.54
N HIS A 136 -5.45 -12.16 33.36
CA HIS A 136 -5.28 -13.22 34.34
C HIS A 136 -4.80 -12.70 35.69
N GLU A 137 -3.81 -11.81 35.71
CA GLU A 137 -3.30 -11.18 36.94
C GLU A 137 -4.39 -10.35 37.64
N SER A 138 -5.19 -9.59 36.89
CA SER A 138 -6.33 -8.84 37.42
C SER A 138 -7.39 -9.75 38.03
N GLU A 139 -7.71 -10.87 37.39
CA GLU A 139 -8.68 -11.83 37.90
C GLU A 139 -8.21 -12.50 39.20
N VAL A 140 -6.93 -12.90 39.25
CA VAL A 140 -6.31 -13.49 40.44
C VAL A 140 -6.27 -12.48 41.59
N ALA A 141 -5.87 -11.24 41.32
CA ALA A 141 -5.84 -10.16 42.32
C ALA A 141 -7.24 -9.79 42.85
N SER A 142 -8.30 -9.91 42.04
CA SER A 142 -9.69 -9.64 42.49
C SER A 142 -10.29 -10.74 43.39
N LYS A 143 -9.69 -11.94 43.37
CA LYS A 143 -10.15 -13.11 44.14
C LYS A 143 -9.36 -13.34 45.43
N ALA A 144 -8.30 -12.54 45.67
CA ALA A 144 -7.47 -12.55 46.88
C ALA A 144 -7.96 -11.49 47.88
#